data_AF-A0A2E9WCV6-F1
#
_entry.id   AF-A0A2E9WCV6-F1
#
_cell.length_a   1.000
_cell.length_b   1.000
_cell.length_c   1.000
_cell.angle_alpha   90.00
_cell.angle_beta   90.00
_cell.angle_gamma   90.00
#
_symmetry.space_group_name_H-M   'P 1'
#
loop_
_entity.id
_entity.type
_entity.pdbx_description
1 polymer ?
#
loop_
_entity_poly.entity_id
_entity_poly.type
_entity_poly.pdbx_seq_one_letter_code
_entity_poly.pdbx_strand_id
1 'polypeptide(L)'
;MKSLRGVLIVLVVIVVAAGGGYTYWQSQQSELPGYIASGNGRVEAEEIRVATKYAGRVDAVLVDEGDSVTAGQVLARMDTAELMASKAKA
;
A
#
# COMPACT_ATOMS: atom_id res chain seq x y z
N MET A 1 -5.23 -46.73 -46.75
CA MET A 1 -6.38 -46.27 -45.94
C MET A 1 -6.36 -46.72 -44.47
N LYS A 2 -5.77 -47.88 -44.10
CA LYS A 2 -5.69 -48.33 -42.69
C LYS A 2 -4.80 -47.44 -41.80
N SER A 3 -3.67 -46.94 -42.32
CA SER A 3 -2.76 -46.03 -41.60
C SER A 3 -3.36 -44.66 -41.29
N LEU A 4 -4.18 -44.11 -42.19
CA LEU A 4 -4.84 -42.82 -41.99
C LEU A 4 -5.86 -42.86 -40.85
N ARG A 5 -6.58 -43.97 -40.70
CA ARG A 5 -7.51 -44.20 -39.57
C ARG A 5 -6.77 -44.29 -38.24
N GLY A 6 -5.62 -44.95 -38.21
CA GLY A 6 -4.75 -45.00 -37.01
C GLY A 6 -4.23 -43.62 -36.61
N VAL A 7 -3.76 -42.83 -37.58
CA VAL A 7 -3.31 -41.44 -37.35
C VAL A 7 -4.45 -40.56 -36.83
N LEU A 8 -5.65 -40.69 -37.40
CA LEU A 8 -6.85 -39.97 -36.92
C LEU A 8 -7.21 -40.35 -35.48
N ILE A 9 -7.16 -41.63 -35.13
CA ILE A 9 -7.44 -42.08 -33.76
C ILE A 9 -6.40 -41.52 -32.78
N VAL A 10 -5.12 -41.57 -33.13
CA VAL A 10 -4.05 -41.01 -32.29
C VAL A 10 -4.22 -39.50 -32.11
N LEU A 11 -4.56 -38.77 -33.18
CA LEU A 11 -4.85 -37.34 -33.10
C LEU A 11 -6.03 -37.04 -32.16
N VAL A 12 -7.13 -37.80 -32.26
CA VAL A 12 -8.29 -37.63 -31.39
C VAL A 12 -7.92 -37.87 -29.92
N VAL A 13 -7.16 -38.93 -29.63
CA VAL A 13 -6.70 -39.23 -28.26
C VAL A 13 -5.84 -38.10 -27.70
N ILE A 14 -4.92 -37.55 -28.50
CA ILE A 14 -4.09 -36.41 -28.08
C ILE A 14 -4.93 -35.18 -27.77
N VAL A 15 -5.92 -34.86 -28.62
CA VAL A 15 -6.81 -33.72 -28.39
C VAL A 15 -7.62 -33.89 -27.12
N VAL A 16 -8.14 -35.10 -26.86
CA VAL A 16 -8.90 -35.40 -25.65
C VAL A 16 -8.02 -35.31 -24.40
N ALA A 17 -6.80 -35.85 -24.46
CA ALA A 17 -5.86 -35.77 -23.34
C ALA A 17 -5.43 -34.32 -23.04
N ALA A 18 -5.18 -33.51 -24.08
CA ALA A 18 -4.83 -32.10 -23.94
C ALA A 18 -6.01 -31.28 -23.37
N GLY A 19 -7.23 -31.50 -23.87
CA GLY A 19 -8.43 -30.83 -23.36
C GLY A 19 -8.76 -31.23 -21.92
N GLY A 20 -8.65 -32.52 -21.60
CA GLY A 20 -8.82 -33.03 -20.23
C GLY A 20 -7.77 -32.49 -19.26
N GLY A 21 -6.50 -32.44 -19.68
CA GLY A 21 -5.42 -31.87 -18.89
C GLY A 21 -5.60 -30.37 -18.63
N TYR A 22 -6.00 -29.60 -19.64
CA TYR A 22 -6.24 -28.17 -19.53
C TYR A 22 -7.40 -27.85 -18.57
N THR A 23 -8.52 -28.56 -18.70
CA THR A 23 -9.69 -28.37 -17.82
C THR A 23 -9.40 -28.76 -16.37
N TYR A 24 -8.66 -29.86 -16.15
CA TYR A 24 -8.22 -30.25 -14.82
C TYR A 24 -7.31 -29.21 -14.17
N TRP A 25 -6.33 -28.69 -14.93
CA TRP A 25 -5.42 -27.65 -14.46
C TRP A 25 -6.16 -26.34 -14.13
N GLN A 26 -7.09 -25.91 -14.99
CA GLN A 26 -7.90 -24.72 -14.74
C GLN A 26 -8.76 -24.85 -13.47
N SER A 27 -9.32 -26.04 -13.20
CA SER A 27 -10.13 -26.27 -12.00
C SER A 27 -9.37 -26.20 -10.68
N GLN A 28 -8.03 -26.35 -10.72
CA GLN A 28 -7.14 -26.20 -9.56
C GLN A 28 -6.78 -24.74 -9.30
N GLN A 29 -7.03 -23.84 -10.26
CA GLN A 29 -6.86 -22.42 -10.05
C GLN A 29 -8.01 -21.95 -9.16
N SER A 30 -7.70 -21.59 -7.91
CA SER A 30 -8.70 -21.05 -6.98
C SER A 30 -9.22 -19.72 -7.50
N GLU A 31 -10.30 -19.76 -8.26
CA GLU A 31 -11.06 -18.56 -8.62
C GLU A 31 -11.68 -18.00 -7.35
N LEU A 32 -11.50 -16.70 -7.14
CA LEU A 32 -12.17 -16.02 -6.04
C LEU A 32 -13.69 -16.16 -6.23
N PRO A 33 -14.46 -16.39 -5.15
CA PRO A 33 -15.92 -16.41 -5.23
C PRO A 33 -16.42 -15.16 -5.96
N GLY A 34 -17.46 -15.29 -6.79
CA GLY A 34 -17.94 -14.20 -7.65
C GLY A 34 -18.42 -12.92 -6.94
N TYR A 35 -18.47 -12.92 -5.60
CA TYR A 35 -18.74 -11.75 -4.75
C TYR A 35 -17.47 -11.07 -4.21
N ILE A 36 -16.27 -11.58 -4.51
CA ILE A 36 -14.98 -11.00 -4.10
C ILE A 36 -14.31 -10.38 -5.32
N ALA A 37 -14.26 -9.06 -5.36
CA ALA A 37 -13.44 -8.34 -6.32
C ALA A 37 -11.97 -8.35 -5.85
N SER A 38 -11.05 -8.74 -6.73
CA SER A 38 -9.61 -8.59 -6.51
C SER A 38 -9.07 -7.39 -7.26
N GLY A 39 -8.23 -6.61 -6.59
CA GLY A 39 -7.48 -5.52 -7.20
C GLY A 39 -6.22 -5.24 -6.38
N ASN A 40 -5.26 -4.55 -6.98
CA ASN A 40 -4.10 -4.05 -6.25
C ASN A 40 -4.46 -2.67 -5.66
N GLY A 41 -4.50 -2.57 -4.34
CA GLY A 41 -4.65 -1.29 -3.63
C GLY A 41 -3.32 -0.83 -3.06
N ARG A 42 -3.14 0.48 -2.97
CA ARG A 42 -2.09 1.11 -2.17
C ARG A 42 -2.74 1.98 -1.10
N VAL A 43 -2.17 1.95 0.09
CA VAL A 43 -2.54 2.88 1.17
C VAL A 43 -1.66 4.11 1.00
N GLU A 44 -2.31 5.26 0.87
CA GLU A 44 -1.64 6.56 0.78
C GLU A 44 -1.75 7.27 2.14
N ALA A 45 -0.67 7.94 2.54
CA ALA A 45 -0.63 8.76 3.74
C ALA A 45 -0.24 10.19 3.37
N GLU A 46 -0.88 11.17 4.00
CA GLU A 46 -0.49 12.57 3.86
C GLU A 46 0.63 12.89 4.86
N GLU A 47 1.80 13.28 4.36
CA GLU A 47 2.93 13.69 5.19
C GLU A 47 2.98 15.22 5.32
N ILE A 48 2.92 15.70 6.57
CA ILE A 48 3.05 17.12 6.88
C ILE A 48 4.34 17.34 7.66
N ARG A 49 5.27 18.11 7.09
CA ARG A 49 6.51 18.52 7.76
C ARG A 49 6.29 19.87 8.45
N VAL A 50 6.29 19.86 9.77
CA VAL A 50 6.14 21.06 10.60
C VAL A 50 7.53 21.64 10.90
N ALA A 51 7.70 22.94 10.62
CA ALA A 51 8.93 23.68 10.91
C ALA A 51 8.62 25.03 11.56
N THR A 52 9.55 25.53 12.35
CA THR A 52 9.42 26.84 13.00
C THR A 52 9.63 27.96 11.99
N LYS A 53 8.77 29.00 12.06
CA LYS A 53 8.88 30.17 11.18
C LYS A 53 10.14 31.01 11.43
N TYR A 54 10.56 31.10 12.69
CA TYR A 54 11.73 31.84 13.13
C TYR A 54 12.77 30.85 13.68
N ALA A 55 14.05 31.17 13.49
CA ALA A 55 15.12 30.43 14.13
C ALA A 55 15.08 30.66 15.65
N GLY A 56 15.40 29.62 16.41
CA GLY A 56 15.43 29.67 17.87
C GLY A 56 15.81 28.33 18.47
N ARG A 57 16.01 28.28 19.78
CA ARG A 57 16.22 27.04 20.52
C ARG A 57 14.86 26.45 20.94
N VAL A 58 14.73 25.13 20.89
CA VAL A 58 13.58 24.43 21.46
C VAL A 58 13.73 24.42 22.98
N ASP A 59 12.73 24.94 23.69
CA ASP A 59 12.65 24.92 25.16
C ASP A 59 12.10 23.57 25.66
N ALA A 60 11.03 23.07 25.02
CA ALA A 60 10.44 21.79 25.36
C ALA A 60 9.74 21.14 24.15
N VAL A 61 9.78 19.81 24.08
CA VAL A 61 8.90 18.99 23.22
C VAL A 61 7.83 18.39 24.12
N LEU A 62 6.56 18.49 23.72
CA LEU A 62 5.40 18.18 24.56
C LEU A 62 4.66 16.90 24.15
N VAL A 63 5.18 16.19 23.15
CA VAL A 63 4.61 14.96 22.59
C VAL A 63 5.74 13.97 22.29
N ASP A 64 5.43 12.68 22.31
CA ASP A 64 6.35 11.61 21.96
C ASP A 64 6.08 11.05 20.56
N GLU A 65 7.03 10.30 20.01
CA GLU A 65 6.87 9.64 18.71
C GLU A 65 5.74 8.60 18.76
N GLY A 66 4.82 8.68 17.79
CA GLY A 66 3.66 7.79 17.70
C GLY A 66 2.40 8.31 18.41
N ASP A 67 2.49 9.44 19.12
CA ASP A 67 1.32 10.06 19.74
C ASP A 67 0.31 10.53 18.70
N SER A 68 -0.98 10.31 19.01
CA SER A 68 -2.08 10.91 18.26
C SER A 68 -2.28 12.35 18.71
N VAL A 69 -2.26 13.27 17.76
CA VAL A 69 -2.40 14.72 18.01
C VAL A 69 -3.59 15.30 17.27
N THR A 70 -4.10 16.43 17.76
CA THR A 70 -5.22 17.15 17.12
C THR A 70 -4.79 18.45 16.48
N ALA A 71 -5.57 18.96 15.53
CA ALA A 71 -5.27 20.23 14.85
C ALA A 71 -5.22 21.39 15.86
N GLY A 72 -4.14 22.17 15.81
CA GLY A 72 -3.90 23.28 16.74
C GLY A 72 -3.27 22.88 18.07
N GLN A 73 -3.03 21.59 18.32
CA GLN A 73 -2.29 21.13 19.50
C GLN A 73 -0.85 21.65 19.48
N VAL A 74 -0.39 22.13 20.63
CA VAL A 74 1.00 22.58 20.80
C VAL A 74 1.90 21.35 20.90
N LEU A 75 2.81 21.19 19.93
CA LEU A 75 3.74 20.05 19.87
C LEU A 75 5.07 20.34 20.57
N ALA A 76 5.55 21.58 20.48
CA ALA A 76 6.80 22.02 21.09
C ALA A 76 6.74 23.52 21.42
N ARG A 77 7.57 23.94 22.37
CA ARG A 77 7.73 25.34 22.77
C ARG A 77 9.15 25.80 22.44
N MET A 78 9.25 26.99 21.84
CA MET A 78 10.52 27.66 21.56
C MET A 78 10.93 28.54 22.74
N ASP A 79 12.23 28.69 22.93
CA ASP A 79 12.79 29.69 23.84
C ASP A 79 12.58 31.09 23.26
N THR A 80 11.90 31.94 24.02
CA THR A 80 11.56 33.31 23.63
C THR A 80 12.23 34.37 24.50
N ALA A 81 13.25 34.03 25.31
CA ALA A 81 13.86 34.98 26.24
C ALA A 81 14.38 36.25 25.54
N GLU A 82 15.10 36.09 24.43
CA GLU A 82 15.62 37.21 23.64
C GLU A 82 14.49 38.03 22.97
N LEU A 83 13.46 37.35 22.46
CA LEU A 83 12.29 38.00 21.85
C LEU A 83 11.51 38.83 22.88
N MET A 84 11.36 38.33 24.10
CA MET A 84 10.68 39.05 25.18
C MET A 84 11.52 40.24 25.65
N ALA A 85 12.84 40.08 25.73
CA ALA A 85 13.75 41.16 26.09
C ALA A 85 13.77 42.29 25.04
N SER A 86 13.71 41.98 23.74
CA SER A 86 13.64 43.00 22.68
C SER A 86 12.29 43.74 22.70
N LYS A 87 11.19 43.02 22.91
CA LYS A 87 9.85 43.61 23.05
C LYS A 87 9.74 44.57 24.24
N ALA A 88 10.40 44.27 25.37
CA ALA A 88 10.36 45.14 26.55
C ALA A 88 11.18 46.44 26.40
N LYS A 89 12.07 46.53 25.41
CA LYS A 89 12.87 47.74 25.12
C LYS A 89 12.17 48.71 24.16
N ALA A 90 11.12 48.27 23.47
CA ALA A 90 10.31 49.08 22.55
C ALA A 90 9.18 49.79 23.31
#